data_AF-W0UDG8-F1
#
_entry.id   AF-W0UDG8-F1
#
_cell.length_a   1.000
_cell.length_b   1.000
_cell.length_c   1.000
_cell.angle_alpha   90.00
_cell.angle_beta   90.00
_cell.angle_gamma   90.00
#
_symmetry.space_group_name_H-M   'P 1'
#
loop_
_entity.id
_entity.type
_entity.pdbx_description
1 polymer ?
#
loop_
_entity_poly.entity_id
_entity_poly.type
_entity_poly.pdbx_seq_one_letter_code
_entity_poly.pdbx_strand_id
1 'polypeptide(L)'
;LTMDAYWKFQAEKERKLYAVIDAFAQNNGQTGISDGRYANVLKLFLTGISPVEYQAHRGFAFAGRHLRGAGTRVAAQMQSIDELRHLQTQVHTISHYNKFFDGIGEFPHMHDRVWYLSVPKSFFDDARSAGPFEFMIAIGFAFEYLLTNLLFVPFMSGAAYNGDMSTVTFGFSAQSDESRHMTLGIEVIKFLLEQHPDNLPIVQKWVDKWFWRGHRLLGLVAMMMDYMQPNRVMN
;
A
#
# COMPACT_ATOMS: atom_id res chain seq x y z
N LEU A 1 7.68 -15.22 11.77
CA LEU A 1 8.73 -14.38 12.40
C LEU A 1 8.37 -14.22 13.87
N THR A 2 9.30 -14.50 14.77
CA THR A 2 9.17 -14.10 16.18
C THR A 2 9.45 -12.60 16.32
N MET A 3 9.05 -11.99 17.45
CA MET A 3 9.17 -10.53 17.62
C MET A 3 10.62 -10.03 17.63
N ASP A 4 11.54 -10.80 18.22
CA ASP A 4 12.98 -10.48 18.22
C ASP A 4 13.55 -10.42 16.80
N ALA A 5 13.18 -11.40 15.95
CA ALA A 5 13.58 -11.43 14.55
C ALA A 5 12.94 -10.28 13.77
N TYR A 6 11.65 -10.00 14.01
CA TYR A 6 10.96 -8.88 13.37
C TYR A 6 11.63 -7.55 13.69
N TRP A 7 11.86 -7.24 14.97
CA TRP A 7 12.54 -6.01 15.37
C TRP A 7 13.94 -5.91 14.78
N LYS A 8 14.72 -6.99 14.80
CA LYS A 8 16.06 -7.01 14.23
C LYS A 8 16.06 -6.64 12.74
N PHE A 9 15.19 -7.26 11.94
CA PHE A 9 15.15 -7.01 10.51
C PHE A 9 14.54 -5.65 10.18
N GLN A 10 13.45 -5.25 10.85
CA GLN A 10 12.81 -3.97 10.61
C GLN A 10 13.71 -2.79 11.00
N ALA A 11 14.41 -2.86 12.14
CA ALA A 11 15.33 -1.81 12.57
C ALA A 11 16.47 -1.58 11.55
N GLU A 12 17.01 -2.66 10.96
CA GLU A 12 18.05 -2.54 9.95
C GLU A 12 17.54 -1.91 8.65
N LYS A 13 16.30 -2.21 8.26
CA LYS A 13 15.63 -1.60 7.10
C LYS A 13 15.40 -0.10 7.33
N GLU A 14 14.86 0.28 8.48
CA GLU A 14 14.60 1.68 8.81
C GLU A 14 15.89 2.48 8.88
N ARG A 15 16.95 1.96 9.52
CA ARG A 15 18.25 2.65 9.59
C ARG A 15 18.78 3.02 8.19
N LYS A 16 18.67 2.11 7.23
CA LYS A 16 19.11 2.35 5.84
C LYS A 16 18.17 3.31 5.10
N LEU A 17 16.87 3.13 5.27
CA LEU A 17 15.86 3.97 4.62
C LEU A 17 16.02 5.45 5.03
N TYR A 18 16.08 5.74 6.33
CA TYR A 18 16.20 7.13 6.80
C TYR A 18 17.55 7.75 6.44
N ALA A 19 18.64 6.98 6.40
CA ALA A 19 19.92 7.49 5.91
C ALA A 19 19.83 7.97 4.45
N VAL A 20 19.06 7.27 3.60
CA VAL A 20 18.82 7.70 2.22
C VAL A 20 17.87 8.89 2.14
N ILE A 21 16.81 8.93 2.95
CA ILE A 21 15.88 10.08 3.01
C ILE A 21 16.63 11.35 3.43
N ASP A 22 17.49 11.26 4.45
CA ASP A 22 18.30 12.38 4.92
C ASP A 22 19.28 12.84 3.84
N ALA A 23 19.98 11.90 3.18
CA ALA A 23 20.89 12.23 2.08
C ALA A 23 20.14 12.86 0.89
N PHE A 24 18.96 12.36 0.54
CA PHE A 24 18.12 12.92 -0.51
C PHE A 24 17.74 14.36 -0.20
N ALA A 25 17.28 14.63 1.02
CA ALA A 25 16.91 15.97 1.47
C ALA A 25 18.12 16.92 1.54
N GLN A 26 19.27 16.44 2.04
CA GLN A 26 20.49 17.23 2.18
C GLN A 26 21.04 17.68 0.82
N ASN A 27 20.88 16.85 -0.21
CA ASN A 27 21.42 17.11 -1.55
C ASN A 27 20.40 17.72 -2.52
N ASN A 28 19.26 18.20 -2.04
CA ASN A 28 18.16 18.70 -2.88
C ASN A 28 17.77 17.70 -3.98
N GLY A 29 17.61 16.43 -3.62
CA GLY A 29 17.37 15.32 -4.56
C GLY A 29 16.09 15.47 -5.38
N GLN A 30 15.12 16.29 -4.94
CA GLN A 30 13.92 16.63 -5.71
C GLN A 30 14.23 17.35 -7.02
N THR A 31 15.40 17.96 -7.15
CA THR A 31 15.86 18.59 -8.40
C THR A 31 16.36 17.58 -9.43
N GLY A 32 16.57 16.32 -9.01
CA GLY A 32 17.05 15.23 -9.86
C GLY A 32 15.95 14.43 -10.57
N ILE A 33 14.66 14.77 -10.36
CA ILE A 33 13.56 14.11 -11.08
C ILE A 33 13.53 14.51 -12.55
N SER A 34 12.95 13.66 -13.40
CA SER A 34 12.93 13.84 -14.86
C SER A 34 12.27 15.14 -15.33
N ASP A 35 11.16 15.53 -14.69
CA ASP A 35 10.37 16.72 -15.01
C ASP A 35 9.47 17.07 -13.81
N GLY A 36 9.16 18.36 -13.59
CA GLY A 36 8.24 18.78 -12.53
C GLY A 36 6.84 18.15 -12.63
N ARG A 37 6.42 17.71 -13.82
CA ARG A 37 5.18 16.93 -14.03
C ARG A 37 5.15 15.63 -13.23
N TYR A 38 6.29 14.98 -13.00
CA TYR A 38 6.38 13.75 -12.21
C TYR A 38 5.86 13.95 -10.77
N ALA A 39 5.97 15.16 -10.21
CA ALA A 39 5.46 15.44 -8.87
C ALA A 39 3.96 15.13 -8.73
N ASN A 40 3.17 15.16 -9.82
CA ASN A 40 1.75 14.78 -9.79
C ASN A 40 1.53 13.29 -9.46
N VAL A 41 2.50 12.42 -9.78
CA VAL A 41 2.51 11.01 -9.35
C VAL A 41 2.52 10.95 -7.82
N LEU A 42 3.39 11.73 -7.19
CA LEU A 42 3.53 11.80 -5.73
C LEU A 42 2.31 12.42 -5.06
N LYS A 43 1.66 13.41 -5.71
CA LYS A 43 0.39 13.99 -5.23
C LYS A 43 -0.70 12.92 -5.17
N LEU A 44 -0.87 12.16 -6.26
CA LEU A 44 -1.84 11.07 -6.31
C LEU A 44 -1.51 9.99 -5.26
N PHE A 45 -0.24 9.61 -5.13
CA PHE A 45 0.19 8.60 -4.18
C PHE A 45 -0.08 9.02 -2.72
N LEU A 46 0.38 10.20 -2.31
CA LEU A 46 0.26 10.65 -0.92
C LEU A 46 -1.20 10.94 -0.53
N THR A 47 -2.04 11.40 -1.46
CA THR A 47 -3.45 11.73 -1.16
C THR A 47 -4.40 10.54 -1.37
N GLY A 48 -4.06 9.60 -2.26
CA GLY A 48 -4.90 8.46 -2.61
C GLY A 48 -4.48 7.15 -1.96
N ILE A 49 -3.19 6.84 -1.96
CA ILE A 49 -2.65 5.55 -1.53
C ILE A 49 -2.19 5.58 -0.07
N SER A 50 -1.39 6.57 0.35
CA SER A 50 -0.89 6.61 1.74
C SER A 50 -1.98 6.57 2.81
N PRO A 51 -3.14 7.24 2.67
CA PRO A 51 -4.21 7.13 3.65
C PRO A 51 -4.82 5.72 3.72
N VAL A 52 -4.74 4.93 2.65
CA VAL A 52 -5.25 3.56 2.68
C VAL A 52 -4.33 2.60 3.42
N GLU A 53 -3.03 2.87 3.52
CA GLU A 53 -2.13 2.10 4.42
C GLU A 53 -2.56 2.28 5.88
N TYR A 54 -2.94 3.51 6.28
CA TYR A 54 -3.49 3.72 7.62
C TYR A 54 -4.82 2.98 7.84
N GLN A 55 -5.64 2.89 6.79
CA GLN A 55 -6.88 2.15 6.83
C GLN A 55 -6.63 0.64 6.92
N ALA A 56 -5.67 0.11 6.15
CA ALA A 56 -5.21 -1.27 6.21
C ALA A 56 -4.69 -1.60 7.62
N HIS A 57 -3.82 -0.76 8.19
CA HIS A 57 -3.36 -0.85 9.58
C HIS A 57 -4.53 -1.08 10.56
N ARG A 58 -5.56 -0.22 10.48
CA ARG A 58 -6.75 -0.31 11.35
C ARG A 58 -7.59 -1.56 11.08
N GLY A 59 -7.75 -1.94 9.82
CA GLY A 59 -8.48 -3.14 9.41
C GLY A 59 -7.81 -4.42 9.90
N PHE A 60 -6.50 -4.52 9.74
CA PHE A 60 -5.71 -5.65 10.23
C PHE A 60 -5.60 -5.68 11.76
N ALA A 61 -5.58 -4.53 12.44
CA ALA A 61 -5.69 -4.49 13.91
C ALA A 61 -7.05 -5.06 14.37
N PHE A 62 -8.13 -4.70 13.67
CA PHE A 62 -9.46 -5.26 13.92
C PHE A 62 -9.48 -6.77 13.66
N ALA A 63 -8.99 -7.25 12.50
CA ALA A 63 -8.93 -8.67 12.18
C ALA A 63 -8.08 -9.46 13.19
N GLY A 64 -6.91 -8.91 13.57
CA GLY A 64 -5.99 -9.45 14.57
C GLY A 64 -6.57 -9.57 15.98
N ARG A 65 -7.68 -8.89 16.27
CA ARG A 65 -8.44 -9.05 17.52
C ARG A 65 -9.61 -10.02 17.38
N HIS A 66 -10.28 -10.08 16.23
CA HIS A 66 -11.56 -10.77 16.05
C HIS A 66 -11.44 -12.18 15.49
N LEU A 67 -10.34 -12.52 14.82
CA LEU A 67 -10.11 -13.88 14.32
C LEU A 67 -9.77 -14.84 15.48
N ARG A 68 -10.36 -16.05 15.45
CA ARG A 68 -10.23 -17.02 16.55
C ARG A 68 -8.92 -17.81 16.53
N GLY A 69 -8.32 -18.03 15.36
CA GLY A 69 -7.04 -18.73 15.24
C GLY A 69 -5.87 -17.87 15.70
N ALA A 70 -5.05 -18.36 16.64
CA ALA A 70 -3.90 -17.61 17.16
C ALA A 70 -2.87 -17.27 16.08
N GLY A 71 -2.61 -18.20 15.15
CA GLY A 71 -1.71 -17.97 14.01
C GLY A 71 -2.19 -16.81 13.13
N THR A 72 -3.45 -16.81 12.72
CA THR A 72 -4.03 -15.74 11.89
C THR A 72 -4.08 -14.40 12.62
N ARG A 73 -4.31 -14.41 13.95
CA ARG A 73 -4.23 -13.17 14.75
C ARG A 73 -2.84 -12.56 14.73
N VAL A 74 -1.80 -13.37 14.98
CA VAL A 74 -0.42 -12.89 14.97
C VAL A 74 -0.04 -12.39 13.58
N ALA A 75 -0.41 -13.11 12.52
CA ALA A 75 -0.15 -12.66 11.15
C ALA A 75 -0.82 -11.32 10.84
N ALA A 76 -2.11 -11.15 11.19
CA ALA A 76 -2.81 -9.88 11.02
C ALA A 76 -2.24 -8.74 11.89
N GLN A 77 -1.78 -9.02 13.10
CA GLN A 77 -1.14 -8.01 13.96
C GLN A 77 0.21 -7.56 13.39
N MET A 78 1.00 -8.50 12.87
CA MET A 78 2.28 -8.22 12.21
C MET A 78 2.07 -7.39 10.94
N GLN A 79 1.06 -7.74 10.15
CA GLN A 79 0.69 -6.95 8.98
C GLN A 79 0.21 -5.56 9.39
N SER A 80 -0.66 -5.44 10.40
CA SER A 80 -1.12 -4.15 10.90
C SER A 80 0.02 -3.19 11.23
N ILE A 81 1.09 -3.65 11.89
CA ILE A 81 2.24 -2.79 12.20
C ILE A 81 3.11 -2.51 10.97
N ASP A 82 3.18 -3.43 10.00
CA ASP A 82 3.80 -3.18 8.70
C ASP A 82 3.06 -2.07 7.92
N GLU A 83 1.72 -2.08 7.89
CA GLU A 83 0.94 -1.02 7.23
C GLU A 83 1.08 0.35 7.91
N LEU A 84 1.24 0.38 9.25
CA LEU A 84 1.55 1.62 9.96
C LEU A 84 2.92 2.16 9.56
N ARG A 85 3.91 1.26 9.44
CA ARG A 85 5.24 1.59 8.95
C ARG A 85 5.17 2.14 7.53
N HIS A 86 4.37 1.54 6.63
CA HIS A 86 4.20 2.02 5.25
C HIS A 86 3.66 3.45 5.22
N LEU A 87 2.55 3.74 5.92
CA LEU A 87 2.04 5.11 6.03
C LEU A 87 3.13 6.11 6.45
N GLN A 88 3.80 5.82 7.58
CA GLN A 88 4.76 6.75 8.17
C GLN A 88 5.95 6.98 7.23
N THR A 89 6.50 5.91 6.67
CA THR A 89 7.65 5.99 5.76
C THR A 89 7.30 6.62 4.42
N GLN A 90 6.08 6.45 3.90
CA GLN A 90 5.60 7.16 2.71
C GLN A 90 5.50 8.66 2.97
N VAL A 91 4.93 9.07 4.12
CA VAL A 91 4.87 10.49 4.53
C VAL A 91 6.27 11.08 4.64
N HIS A 92 7.21 10.39 5.29
CA HIS A 92 8.58 10.89 5.47
C HIS A 92 9.36 10.95 4.15
N THR A 93 9.22 9.93 3.30
CA THR A 93 9.81 9.87 1.94
C THR A 93 9.36 11.06 1.10
N ILE A 94 8.07 11.41 1.14
CA ILE A 94 7.52 12.50 0.32
C ILE A 94 7.63 13.87 1.01
N SER A 95 7.99 13.91 2.30
CA SER A 95 8.03 15.16 3.10
C SER A 95 8.92 16.25 2.49
N HIS A 96 10.02 15.86 1.82
CA HIS A 96 10.92 16.82 1.18
C HIS A 96 10.26 17.47 -0.04
N TYR A 97 9.55 16.70 -0.87
CA TYR A 97 8.79 17.24 -2.01
C TYR A 97 7.74 18.25 -1.58
N ASN A 98 7.07 18.04 -0.44
CA ASN A 98 6.06 18.98 0.09
C ASN A 98 6.62 20.40 0.37
N LYS A 99 7.94 20.55 0.51
CA LYS A 99 8.57 21.86 0.68
C LYS A 99 8.71 22.64 -0.62
N PHE A 100 8.65 21.96 -1.77
CA PHE A 100 8.97 22.53 -3.09
C PHE A 100 7.84 22.41 -4.11
N PHE A 101 6.88 21.51 -3.89
CA PHE A 101 5.74 21.26 -4.77
C PHE A 101 4.42 21.43 -4.02
N ASP A 102 3.41 21.92 -4.72
CA ASP A 102 2.06 22.13 -4.19
C ASP A 102 1.21 20.85 -4.18
N GLY A 103 0.02 20.93 -3.58
CA GLY A 103 -1.00 19.88 -3.66
C GLY A 103 -0.80 18.66 -2.76
N ILE A 104 0.18 18.68 -1.85
CA ILE A 104 0.48 17.56 -0.92
C ILE A 104 0.42 17.91 0.58
N GLY A 105 0.23 19.19 0.93
CA GLY A 105 0.32 19.67 2.31
C GLY A 105 -0.82 19.26 3.24
N GLU A 106 -1.98 18.88 2.72
CA GLU A 106 -3.18 18.54 3.51
C GLU A 106 -3.76 17.15 3.16
N PHE A 107 -2.88 16.20 2.84
CA PHE A 107 -3.28 14.91 2.27
C PHE A 107 -4.38 14.14 3.07
N PRO A 108 -4.43 14.11 4.43
CA PRO A 108 -5.51 13.41 5.12
C PRO A 108 -6.84 14.15 4.98
N HIS A 109 -6.82 15.49 5.03
CA HIS A 109 -8.01 16.32 4.88
C HIS A 109 -8.60 16.17 3.47
N MET A 110 -7.73 16.14 2.45
CA MET A 110 -8.10 15.93 1.05
C MET A 110 -8.71 14.53 0.83
N HIS A 111 -8.09 13.46 1.37
CA HIS A 111 -8.57 12.09 1.20
C HIS A 111 -10.04 11.91 1.61
N ASP A 112 -10.46 12.63 2.65
CA ASP A 112 -11.83 12.58 3.15
C ASP A 112 -12.85 13.42 2.36
N ARG A 113 -12.42 14.31 1.46
CA ARG A 113 -13.30 15.37 0.89
C ARG A 113 -13.20 15.55 -0.63
N VAL A 114 -12.03 15.34 -1.22
CA VAL A 114 -11.83 15.57 -2.66
C VAL A 114 -12.53 14.45 -3.43
N TRP A 115 -13.29 14.83 -4.46
CA TRP A 115 -14.21 13.95 -5.17
C TRP A 115 -13.55 12.67 -5.71
N TYR A 116 -12.40 12.76 -6.38
CA TYR A 116 -11.76 11.57 -6.95
C TYR A 116 -11.08 10.69 -5.89
N LEU A 117 -10.77 11.26 -4.71
CA LEU A 117 -10.24 10.53 -3.56
C LEU A 117 -11.33 9.75 -2.82
N SER A 118 -12.62 10.00 -3.11
CA SER A 118 -13.69 9.12 -2.67
C SER A 118 -13.58 7.72 -3.27
N VAL A 119 -12.85 7.54 -4.38
CA VAL A 119 -12.62 6.23 -5.01
C VAL A 119 -11.78 5.32 -4.09
N PRO A 120 -10.52 5.64 -3.73
CA PRO A 120 -9.74 4.83 -2.79
C PRO A 120 -10.38 4.79 -1.39
N LYS A 121 -10.93 5.90 -0.91
CA LYS A 121 -11.59 5.95 0.39
C LYS A 121 -12.75 4.97 0.47
N SER A 122 -13.69 5.00 -0.48
CA SER A 122 -14.87 4.13 -0.45
C SER A 122 -14.54 2.66 -0.69
N PHE A 123 -13.41 2.35 -1.33
CA PHE A 123 -12.92 0.97 -1.46
C PHE A 123 -12.53 0.42 -0.08
N PHE A 124 -11.71 1.15 0.68
CA PHE A 124 -11.29 0.71 2.01
C PHE A 124 -12.37 0.88 3.08
N ASP A 125 -13.26 1.87 2.98
CA ASP A 125 -14.42 1.98 3.88
C ASP A 125 -15.36 0.78 3.73
N ASP A 126 -15.63 0.31 2.51
CA ASP A 126 -16.40 -0.92 2.26
C ASP A 126 -15.70 -2.13 2.92
N ALA A 127 -14.39 -2.31 2.67
CA ALA A 127 -13.65 -3.44 3.21
C ALA A 127 -13.63 -3.46 4.75
N ARG A 128 -13.41 -2.30 5.38
CA ARG A 128 -13.33 -2.17 6.85
C ARG A 128 -14.69 -2.20 7.54
N SER A 129 -15.77 -1.89 6.82
CA SER A 129 -17.13 -2.02 7.33
C SER A 129 -17.67 -3.46 7.23
N ALA A 130 -17.02 -4.31 6.42
CA ALA A 130 -17.38 -5.71 6.27
C ALA A 130 -16.95 -6.57 7.48
N GLY A 131 -17.37 -7.84 7.46
CA GLY A 131 -16.92 -8.82 8.45
C GLY A 131 -15.44 -9.18 8.30
N PRO A 132 -14.80 -9.76 9.33
CA PRO A 132 -13.35 -10.02 9.32
C PRO A 132 -12.92 -10.99 8.21
N PHE A 133 -13.77 -11.93 7.79
CA PHE A 133 -13.44 -12.85 6.69
C PHE A 133 -13.52 -12.17 5.32
N GLU A 134 -14.55 -11.33 5.09
CA GLU A 134 -14.62 -10.55 3.87
C GLU A 134 -13.46 -9.56 3.78
N PHE A 135 -13.10 -8.89 4.89
CA PHE A 135 -11.92 -8.01 4.93
C PHE A 135 -10.64 -8.74 4.50
N MET A 136 -10.41 -9.96 4.99
CA MET A 136 -9.23 -10.74 4.60
C MET A 136 -9.24 -11.16 3.13
N ILE A 137 -10.42 -11.45 2.55
CA ILE A 137 -10.53 -11.71 1.11
C ILE A 137 -10.37 -10.42 0.29
N ALA A 138 -10.90 -9.30 0.77
CA ALA A 138 -10.84 -8.00 0.12
C ALA A 138 -9.42 -7.44 0.05
N ILE A 139 -8.75 -7.35 1.20
CA ILE A 139 -7.44 -6.71 1.32
C ILE A 139 -6.35 -7.77 1.20
N GLY A 140 -6.33 -8.77 2.07
CA GLY A 140 -5.27 -9.78 2.07
C GLY A 140 -5.16 -10.55 0.75
N PHE A 141 -6.25 -11.11 0.24
CA PHE A 141 -6.20 -11.86 -1.03
C PHE A 141 -6.32 -10.98 -2.28
N ALA A 142 -7.44 -10.27 -2.45
CA ALA A 142 -7.70 -9.59 -3.71
C ALA A 142 -6.76 -8.41 -3.93
N PHE A 143 -6.54 -7.55 -2.94
CA PHE A 143 -5.70 -6.37 -3.09
C PHE A 143 -4.20 -6.70 -3.01
N GLU A 144 -3.77 -7.40 -1.95
CA GLU A 144 -2.34 -7.56 -1.64
C GLU A 144 -1.69 -8.81 -2.24
N TYR A 145 -2.47 -9.76 -2.75
CA TYR A 145 -1.93 -10.90 -3.50
C TYR A 145 -2.24 -10.79 -5.00
N LEU A 146 -3.52 -10.71 -5.37
CA LEU A 146 -3.93 -10.76 -6.77
C LEU A 146 -3.60 -9.47 -7.54
N LEU A 147 -3.81 -8.31 -6.93
CA LEU A 147 -3.72 -7.00 -7.60
C LEU A 147 -2.48 -6.19 -7.22
N THR A 148 -1.72 -6.59 -6.19
CA THR A 148 -0.67 -5.76 -5.57
C THR A 148 0.37 -5.26 -6.57
N ASN A 149 0.80 -6.13 -7.50
CA ASN A 149 1.82 -5.77 -8.49
C ASN A 149 1.35 -4.67 -9.44
N LEU A 150 0.04 -4.57 -9.70
CA LEU A 150 -0.55 -3.51 -10.53
C LEU A 150 -0.58 -2.15 -9.82
N LEU A 151 -0.38 -2.11 -8.50
CA LEU A 151 -0.19 -0.88 -7.73
C LEU A 151 1.31 -0.62 -7.50
N PHE A 152 2.01 -1.61 -6.93
CA PHE A 152 3.36 -1.45 -6.44
C PHE A 152 4.37 -1.21 -7.57
N VAL A 153 4.33 -2.03 -8.62
CA VAL A 153 5.31 -1.92 -9.71
C VAL A 153 5.22 -0.58 -10.42
N PRO A 154 4.05 -0.08 -10.86
CA PRO A 154 3.97 1.20 -11.56
C PRO A 154 4.53 2.39 -10.77
N PHE A 155 4.25 2.50 -9.46
CA PHE A 155 4.80 3.57 -8.64
C PHE A 155 6.31 3.41 -8.41
N MET A 156 6.77 2.23 -8.00
CA MET A 156 8.17 2.05 -7.58
C MET A 156 9.14 2.00 -8.76
N SER A 157 8.76 1.35 -9.86
CA SER A 157 9.56 1.38 -11.10
C SER A 157 9.48 2.74 -11.80
N GLY A 158 8.31 3.39 -11.75
CA GLY A 158 8.14 4.76 -12.24
C GLY A 158 9.07 5.74 -11.55
N ALA A 159 9.22 5.62 -10.23
CA ALA A 159 10.19 6.40 -9.46
C ALA A 159 11.63 6.19 -9.95
N ALA A 160 12.04 4.93 -10.17
CA ALA A 160 13.37 4.61 -10.68
C ALA A 160 13.64 5.23 -12.07
N TYR A 161 12.68 5.15 -12.98
CA TYR A 161 12.80 5.67 -14.36
C TYR A 161 12.78 7.21 -14.42
N ASN A 162 12.25 7.86 -13.38
CA ASN A 162 12.08 9.31 -13.31
C ASN A 162 12.99 9.99 -12.28
N GLY A 163 14.04 9.31 -11.79
CA GLY A 163 15.08 9.91 -10.94
C GLY A 163 14.68 10.12 -9.47
N ASP A 164 13.56 9.55 -9.02
CA ASP A 164 13.10 9.69 -7.65
C ASP A 164 13.72 8.63 -6.73
N MET A 165 14.91 8.97 -6.23
CA MET A 165 15.70 8.11 -5.34
C MET A 165 14.99 7.82 -4.01
N SER A 166 14.18 8.74 -3.50
CA SER A 166 13.50 8.57 -2.22
C SER A 166 12.40 7.50 -2.31
N THR A 167 11.51 7.59 -3.30
CA THR A 167 10.39 6.66 -3.47
C THR A 167 10.86 5.28 -3.90
N VAL A 168 11.87 5.18 -4.77
CA VAL A 168 12.41 3.86 -5.14
C VAL A 168 13.03 3.14 -3.93
N THR A 169 13.67 3.88 -3.02
CA THR A 169 14.27 3.31 -1.80
C THR A 169 13.20 2.82 -0.82
N PHE A 170 12.10 3.56 -0.67
CA PHE A 170 10.92 3.06 0.03
C PHE A 170 10.43 1.75 -0.59
N GLY A 171 10.27 1.70 -1.92
CA GLY A 171 9.85 0.49 -2.63
C GLY A 171 10.75 -0.70 -2.33
N PHE A 172 12.08 -0.57 -2.45
CA PHE A 172 13.00 -1.65 -2.08
C PHE A 172 12.89 -2.07 -0.62
N SER A 173 12.67 -1.11 0.28
CA SER A 173 12.47 -1.40 1.70
C SER A 173 11.17 -2.16 1.94
N ALA A 174 10.07 -1.83 1.27
CA ALA A 174 8.77 -2.45 1.49
C ALA A 174 8.65 -3.88 0.91
N GLN A 175 9.45 -4.24 -0.11
CA GLN A 175 9.35 -5.55 -0.80
C GLN A 175 9.29 -6.78 0.10
N SER A 176 10.09 -6.82 1.17
CA SER A 176 10.10 -7.98 2.08
C SER A 176 8.91 -8.00 3.05
N ASP A 177 8.18 -6.90 3.21
CA ASP A 177 6.89 -6.87 3.90
C ASP A 177 5.79 -7.37 2.96
N GLU A 178 5.76 -6.84 1.74
CA GLU A 178 4.81 -7.27 0.70
C GLU A 178 4.88 -8.77 0.42
N SER A 179 6.07 -9.39 0.45
CA SER A 179 6.19 -10.84 0.30
C SER A 179 5.48 -11.62 1.42
N ARG A 180 5.45 -11.08 2.65
CA ARG A 180 4.69 -11.66 3.76
C ARG A 180 3.19 -11.40 3.60
N HIS A 181 2.80 -10.22 3.12
CA HIS A 181 1.40 -9.85 2.89
C HIS A 181 0.79 -10.75 1.80
N MET A 182 1.49 -10.92 0.68
CA MET A 182 1.14 -11.86 -0.38
C MET A 182 0.98 -13.29 0.14
N THR A 183 1.91 -13.75 0.99
CA THR A 183 1.85 -15.09 1.59
C THR A 183 0.63 -15.23 2.50
N LEU A 184 0.32 -14.22 3.33
CA LEU A 184 -0.89 -14.23 4.16
C LEU A 184 -2.17 -14.27 3.30
N GLY A 185 -2.21 -13.46 2.24
CA GLY A 185 -3.35 -13.40 1.32
C GLY A 185 -3.69 -14.75 0.69
N ILE A 186 -2.70 -15.42 0.12
CA ILE A 186 -2.91 -16.71 -0.54
C ILE A 186 -3.25 -17.83 0.45
N GLU A 187 -2.66 -17.83 1.64
CA GLU A 187 -2.94 -18.88 2.63
C GLU A 187 -4.31 -18.71 3.29
N VAL A 188 -4.82 -17.48 3.43
CA VAL A 188 -6.15 -17.25 4.01
C VAL A 188 -7.27 -17.73 3.10
N ILE A 189 -7.20 -17.48 1.79
CA ILE A 189 -8.24 -17.97 0.88
C ILE A 189 -8.25 -19.50 0.83
N LYS A 190 -7.08 -20.16 0.76
CA LYS A 190 -6.99 -21.62 0.80
C LYS A 190 -7.59 -22.17 2.08
N PHE A 191 -7.19 -21.60 3.22
CA PHE A 191 -7.72 -21.98 4.53
C PHE A 191 -9.24 -21.91 4.55
N LEU A 192 -9.84 -20.80 4.11
CA LEU A 192 -11.29 -20.61 4.09
C LEU A 192 -12.01 -21.64 3.21
N LEU A 193 -11.47 -21.91 2.01
CA LEU A 193 -12.07 -22.88 1.09
C LEU A 193 -11.99 -24.31 1.61
N GLU A 194 -10.95 -24.66 2.36
CA GLU A 194 -10.75 -25.99 2.93
C GLU A 194 -11.54 -26.23 4.24
N GLN A 195 -11.99 -25.17 4.93
CA GLN A 195 -12.70 -25.34 6.21
C GLN A 195 -14.11 -25.95 6.06
N HIS A 196 -14.85 -25.59 5.01
CA HIS A 196 -16.22 -26.07 4.81
C HIS A 196 -16.69 -25.86 3.36
N PRO A 197 -17.40 -26.81 2.73
CA PRO A 197 -17.87 -26.68 1.34
C PRO A 197 -18.77 -25.45 1.12
N ASP A 198 -19.60 -25.09 2.11
CA ASP A 198 -20.49 -23.91 2.01
C ASP A 198 -19.71 -22.57 1.95
N ASN A 199 -18.40 -22.57 2.25
CA ASN A 199 -17.60 -21.37 2.11
C ASN A 199 -17.32 -21.03 0.64
N LEU A 200 -17.28 -22.02 -0.25
CA LEU A 200 -16.98 -21.81 -1.68
C LEU A 200 -17.89 -20.77 -2.34
N PRO A 201 -19.24 -20.87 -2.29
CA PRO A 201 -20.10 -19.86 -2.91
C PRO A 201 -19.98 -18.47 -2.27
N ILE A 202 -19.65 -18.38 -0.98
CA ILE A 202 -19.45 -17.11 -0.27
C ILE A 202 -18.15 -16.46 -0.73
N VAL A 203 -17.05 -17.20 -0.71
CA VAL A 203 -15.72 -16.72 -1.12
C VAL A 203 -15.73 -16.34 -2.60
N GLN A 204 -16.37 -17.12 -3.47
CA GLN A 204 -16.49 -16.77 -4.89
C GLN A 204 -17.17 -15.40 -5.07
N LYS A 205 -18.30 -15.16 -4.39
CA LYS A 205 -18.99 -13.87 -4.44
C LYS A 205 -18.10 -12.71 -3.98
N TRP A 206 -17.28 -12.92 -2.95
CA TRP A 206 -16.32 -11.92 -2.50
C TRP A 206 -15.20 -11.69 -3.50
N VAL A 207 -14.64 -12.74 -4.10
CA VAL A 207 -13.61 -12.62 -5.15
C VAL A 207 -14.16 -11.81 -6.33
N ASP A 208 -15.37 -12.12 -6.80
CA ASP A 208 -16.01 -11.37 -7.89
C ASP A 208 -16.17 -9.89 -7.56
N LYS A 209 -16.69 -9.58 -6.36
CA LYS A 209 -16.86 -8.20 -5.86
C LYS A 209 -15.52 -7.46 -5.80
N TRP A 210 -14.52 -8.06 -5.15
CA TRP A 210 -13.28 -7.38 -4.79
C TRP A 210 -12.29 -7.30 -5.95
N PHE A 211 -12.32 -8.26 -6.87
CA PHE A 211 -11.68 -8.10 -8.18
C PHE A 211 -12.22 -6.86 -8.89
N TRP A 212 -13.55 -6.72 -9.00
CA TRP A 212 -14.14 -5.62 -9.75
C TRP A 212 -13.92 -4.25 -9.08
N ARG A 213 -14.10 -4.16 -7.76
CA ARG A 213 -13.82 -2.94 -7.00
C ARG A 213 -12.33 -2.56 -7.12
N GLY A 214 -11.43 -3.54 -7.03
CA GLY A 214 -9.99 -3.33 -7.15
C GLY A 214 -9.58 -2.89 -8.56
N HIS A 215 -10.14 -3.54 -9.59
CA HIS A 215 -9.94 -3.15 -10.99
C HIS A 215 -10.37 -1.69 -11.26
N ARG A 216 -11.50 -1.26 -10.69
CA ARG A 216 -11.95 0.14 -10.79
C ARG A 216 -11.03 1.12 -10.06
N LEU A 217 -10.53 0.76 -8.88
CA LEU A 217 -9.53 1.56 -8.16
C LEU A 217 -8.23 1.71 -8.97
N LEU A 218 -7.76 0.62 -9.58
CA LEU A 218 -6.55 0.60 -10.41
C LEU A 218 -6.66 1.46 -11.69
N GLY A 219 -7.85 1.94 -12.05
CA GLY A 219 -7.99 2.95 -13.11
C GLY A 219 -7.20 4.24 -12.83
N LEU A 220 -7.04 4.62 -11.55
CA LEU A 220 -6.18 5.74 -11.16
C LEU A 220 -4.69 5.45 -11.44
N VAL A 221 -4.27 4.20 -11.24
CA VAL A 221 -2.89 3.77 -11.44
C VAL A 221 -2.58 3.67 -12.94
N ALA A 222 -3.50 3.14 -13.74
CA ALA A 222 -3.37 3.09 -15.20
C ALA A 222 -3.18 4.49 -15.80
N MET A 223 -4.02 5.46 -15.40
CA MET A 223 -3.85 6.86 -15.81
C MET A 223 -2.49 7.42 -15.38
N MET A 224 -2.06 7.16 -14.15
CA MET A 224 -0.79 7.66 -13.62
C MET A 224 0.39 7.14 -14.45
N MET A 225 0.46 5.83 -14.71
CA MET A 225 1.60 5.25 -15.41
C MET A 225 1.69 5.64 -16.90
N ASP A 226 0.55 5.83 -17.57
CA ASP A 226 0.53 6.15 -19.00
C ASP A 226 0.80 7.63 -19.29
N TYR A 227 0.42 8.53 -18.34
CA TYR A 227 0.34 9.96 -18.60
C TYR A 227 1.10 10.85 -17.60
N MET A 228 1.30 10.42 -16.36
CA MET A 228 1.95 11.25 -15.33
C MET A 228 3.45 10.99 -15.19
N GLN A 229 3.95 9.86 -15.72
CA GLN A 229 5.38 9.52 -15.75
C GLN A 229 6.03 10.04 -17.05
N PRO A 230 6.92 11.06 -16.99
CA PRO A 230 7.61 11.56 -18.18
C PRO A 230 8.40 10.47 -18.92
N ASN A 231 9.15 9.66 -18.17
CA ASN A 231 9.84 8.48 -18.67
C ASN A 231 8.99 7.25 -18.32
N ARG A 232 8.39 6.64 -19.34
CA ARG A 232 7.52 5.47 -19.17
C ARG A 232 8.32 4.21 -18.86
N VAL A 233 7.77 3.37 -17.99
CA VAL A 233 8.34 2.06 -17.66
C VAL A 233 7.98 1.02 -18.72
N MET A 234 6.73 1.05 -19.18
CA MET A 234 6.15 0.11 -20.16
C MET A 234 5.37 0.90 -21.20
N ASN A 235 5.42 0.46 -22.47
CA ASN A 235 4.74 1.10 -23.61
C ASN A 235 3.46 0.34 -23.98
#